data_AF-A0AAU9JY04-F1
#
_entry.id   AF-A0AAU9JY04-F1
#
_cell.length_a   1.000
_cell.length_b   1.000
_cell.length_c   1.000
_cell.angle_alpha   90.00
_cell.angle_beta   90.00
_cell.angle_gamma   90.00
#
_symmetry.space_group_name_H-M   'P 1'
#
loop_
_entity.id
_entity.type
_entity.pdbx_description
1 polymer ?
#
loop_
_entity_poly.entity_id
_entity_poly.type
_entity_poly.pdbx_seq_one_letter_code
_entity_poly.pdbx_strand_id
1 'polypeptide(L)'
;MSQIEVSNLVCFVVENELLKIHKDTLLKKPYFQEILTGSETYPEVRIYLPDWMSSAAFHLYLSYIESSKLPKTDSQTARKLLWTADFFQDEELQKSLIVDCIIPHLTKDSVLLFLQDAFTKLSNSKSECWFELYHSCLLFIAENSHYIFSQFQSVIEGMDHKLIEDVMRYSMGRTLRISNTDNSFILEKIKALHNATGFVNLLEIEEKRITENFDCEIPIFEWEISDFTSGNFYKESKTFMIGESEWVLCIWSFEHENRCEISIKYVQSGEIFSKDCIVTLSLLIQTEDEKIQLKPKLVPLLLDSKTQSIIRSISPFSPQETSMMKLRLFGKIEYLYSVLLQHIARNPDISLEAEDLRLLPRDKLEAMLSYKYLNVNSEDQVLNIIGKWCEQHPYHISDEDAYHLLSCVKWEFVSLRSLLKSVKHFPSLKKSKVFQERFRREIEAKSKSKKSQNKEALPRKSYKHLEKEQFSSLKEYILSLSDIILENDGLSNSNSLEKDYTIQQLTSELKRKESEIKELRDKMSPSRLSRSAVLTAPNYNSPGLDKDEESESNLFVTPKSKTVKMHTSMDSSSTISTDNLFKSRRSGQALTSLIAKLQSRSPRSS
;
A
#
# COMPACT_ATOMS: atom_id res chain seq x y z
N MET A 1 -1.53 63.03 49.28
CA MET A 1 -1.20 62.04 48.24
C MET A 1 -2.51 61.54 47.67
N SER A 2 -2.81 61.85 46.41
CA SER A 2 -3.95 61.25 45.69
C SER A 2 -3.63 59.78 45.44
N GLN A 3 -4.54 58.88 45.82
CA GLN A 3 -4.47 57.50 45.36
C GLN A 3 -4.70 57.53 43.84
N ILE A 4 -3.72 57.06 43.08
CA ILE A 4 -3.87 56.84 41.65
C ILE A 4 -4.71 55.56 41.53
N GLU A 5 -5.95 55.66 41.05
CA GLU A 5 -6.73 54.48 40.67
C GLU A 5 -6.00 53.79 39.51
N VAL A 6 -5.36 52.66 39.82
CA VAL A 6 -4.75 51.79 38.82
C VAL A 6 -5.88 51.22 37.98
N SER A 7 -5.88 51.50 36.67
CA SER A 7 -6.98 51.06 35.81
C SER A 7 -6.98 49.54 35.70
N ASN A 8 -8.04 48.89 36.15
CA ASN A 8 -8.21 47.43 36.03
C ASN A 8 -8.61 46.98 34.60
N LEU A 9 -8.20 47.75 33.60
CA LEU A 9 -8.47 47.55 32.17
C LEU A 9 -7.16 47.44 31.41
N VAL A 10 -7.04 46.41 30.59
CA VAL A 10 -5.98 46.27 29.59
C VAL A 10 -6.52 46.77 28.26
N CYS A 11 -5.76 47.61 27.56
CA CYS A 11 -6.15 48.15 26.27
C CYS A 11 -5.34 47.48 25.15
N PHE A 12 -6.02 46.84 24.22
CA PHE A 12 -5.44 46.30 23.00
C PHE A 12 -5.55 47.32 21.87
N VAL A 13 -4.53 47.37 21.03
CA VAL A 13 -4.50 48.18 19.80
C VAL A 13 -4.47 47.23 18.60
N VAL A 14 -5.51 47.22 17.78
CA VAL A 14 -5.68 46.31 16.63
C VAL A 14 -6.31 47.05 15.46
N GLU A 15 -5.70 47.03 14.26
CA GLU A 15 -6.17 47.77 13.07
C GLU A 15 -6.47 49.28 13.33
N ASN A 16 -5.78 49.89 14.32
CA ASN A 16 -5.99 51.25 14.89
C ASN A 16 -7.20 51.43 15.83
N GLU A 17 -7.96 50.37 16.10
CA GLU A 17 -9.03 50.36 17.10
C GLU A 17 -8.49 50.07 18.50
N LEU A 18 -9.11 50.68 19.52
CA LEU A 18 -8.74 50.55 20.93
C LEU A 18 -9.78 49.72 21.68
N LEU A 19 -9.48 48.44 21.92
CA LEU A 19 -10.37 47.53 22.63
C LEU A 19 -9.94 47.41 24.10
N LYS A 20 -10.89 47.49 25.04
CA LYS A 20 -10.62 47.42 26.48
C LYS A 20 -11.34 46.24 27.11
N ILE A 21 -10.63 45.49 27.96
CA ILE A 21 -11.17 44.37 28.71
C ILE A 21 -10.60 44.37 30.13
N HIS A 22 -11.37 43.84 31.09
CA HIS A 22 -10.93 43.73 32.48
C HIS A 22 -9.73 42.77 32.64
N LYS A 23 -8.74 43.20 33.42
CA LYS A 23 -7.53 42.42 33.71
C LYS A 23 -7.89 41.05 34.32
N ASP A 24 -8.84 41.03 35.25
CA ASP A 24 -9.31 39.81 35.92
C ASP A 24 -9.91 38.76 34.97
N THR A 25 -10.44 39.18 33.82
CA THR A 25 -10.94 38.24 32.79
C THR A 25 -9.79 37.64 32.01
N LEU A 26 -8.80 38.45 31.62
CA LEU A 26 -7.59 37.98 30.92
C LEU A 26 -6.75 37.05 31.78
N LEU A 27 -6.58 37.36 33.07
CA LEU A 27 -5.80 36.57 34.04
C LEU A 27 -6.36 35.15 34.27
N LYS A 28 -7.49 34.77 33.66
CA LYS A 28 -7.97 33.38 33.60
C LYS A 28 -7.22 32.51 32.59
N LYS A 29 -6.51 33.10 31.62
CA LYS A 29 -5.77 32.39 30.57
C LYS A 29 -4.25 32.51 30.82
N PRO A 30 -3.47 31.41 30.78
CA PRO A 30 -2.05 31.41 31.18
C PRO A 30 -1.17 32.43 30.45
N TYR A 31 -1.32 32.57 29.13
CA TYR A 31 -0.56 33.53 28.32
C TYR A 31 -0.66 34.97 28.83
N PHE A 32 -1.85 35.41 29.25
CA PHE A 32 -2.05 36.74 29.82
C PHE A 32 -1.60 36.84 31.28
N GLN A 33 -1.57 35.74 32.05
CA GLN A 33 -0.92 35.75 33.37
C GLN A 33 0.57 36.07 33.23
N GLU A 34 1.26 35.42 32.30
CA GLU A 34 2.67 35.66 32.02
C GLU A 34 2.92 37.12 31.58
N ILE A 35 2.23 37.59 30.54
CA ILE A 35 2.41 38.95 30.00
C ILE A 35 2.03 40.05 31.00
N LEU A 36 1.03 39.82 31.84
CA LEU A 36 0.57 40.82 32.82
C LEU A 36 1.25 40.69 34.19
N THR A 37 2.19 39.74 34.35
CA THR A 37 3.01 39.63 35.57
C THR A 37 3.86 40.89 35.75
N GLY A 38 3.83 41.49 36.95
CA GLY A 38 4.51 42.75 37.24
C GLY A 38 3.85 44.01 36.65
N SER A 39 2.76 43.87 35.87
CA SER A 39 2.06 45.03 35.28
C SER A 39 1.30 45.91 36.29
N GLU A 40 1.24 45.51 37.56
CA GLU A 40 0.51 46.16 38.66
C GLU A 40 0.99 47.59 38.98
N THR A 41 2.22 47.92 38.60
CA THR A 41 2.82 49.23 38.84
C THR A 41 2.50 50.27 37.76
N TYR A 42 1.90 49.86 36.63
CA TYR A 42 1.57 50.75 35.52
C TYR A 42 0.10 51.20 35.60
N PRO A 43 -0.19 52.51 35.42
CA PRO A 43 -1.56 53.03 35.48
C PRO A 43 -2.44 52.60 34.30
N GLU A 44 -1.82 52.25 33.17
CA GLU A 44 -2.47 51.73 31.96
C GLU A 44 -1.53 50.72 31.28
N VAL A 45 -2.06 49.57 30.86
CA VAL A 45 -1.33 48.57 30.06
C VAL A 45 -1.87 48.60 28.63
N ARG A 46 -1.00 48.88 27.65
CA ARG A 46 -1.33 48.83 26.22
C ARG A 46 -0.60 47.71 25.51
N ILE A 47 -1.35 46.84 24.84
CA ILE A 47 -0.82 45.72 24.06
C ILE A 47 -1.12 45.96 22.58
N TYR A 48 -0.07 46.15 21.78
CA TYR A 48 -0.19 46.32 20.34
C TYR A 48 -0.22 44.94 19.68
N LEU A 49 -1.23 44.68 18.86
CA LEU A 49 -1.41 43.41 18.17
C LEU A 49 -0.85 43.46 16.75
N PRO A 50 -0.41 42.31 16.18
CA PRO A 50 0.18 42.29 14.83
C PRO A 50 -0.80 42.72 13.74
N ASP A 51 -0.31 43.41 12.70
CA ASP A 51 -1.11 43.92 11.57
C ASP A 51 -1.93 42.86 10.79
N TRP A 52 -1.60 41.57 10.93
CA TRP A 52 -2.37 40.48 10.31
C TRP A 52 -3.62 40.09 11.10
N MET A 53 -3.71 40.50 12.38
CA MET A 53 -4.81 40.17 13.26
C MET A 53 -5.96 41.15 13.03
N SER A 54 -7.10 40.63 12.57
CA SER A 54 -8.26 41.45 12.28
C SER A 54 -9.06 41.76 13.56
N SER A 55 -9.46 43.00 13.75
CA SER A 55 -10.25 43.47 14.89
C SER A 55 -11.52 42.64 15.08
N ALA A 56 -12.24 42.32 13.99
CA ALA A 56 -13.44 41.48 14.03
C ALA A 56 -13.17 40.08 14.62
N ALA A 57 -12.04 39.46 14.29
CA ALA A 57 -11.67 38.16 14.86
C ALA A 57 -11.24 38.30 16.33
N PHE A 58 -10.51 39.36 16.66
CA PHE A 58 -10.07 39.61 18.04
C PHE A 58 -11.23 39.99 18.98
N HIS A 59 -12.24 40.71 18.51
CA HIS A 59 -13.49 40.95 19.23
C HIS A 59 -14.20 39.65 19.63
N LEU A 60 -14.24 38.66 18.72
CA LEU A 60 -14.82 37.35 18.99
C LEU A 60 -13.98 36.54 19.98
N TYR A 61 -12.65 36.71 19.95
CA TYR A 61 -11.74 36.14 20.95
C TYR A 61 -12.00 36.72 22.36
N LEU A 62 -12.12 38.04 22.49
CA LEU A 62 -12.47 38.69 23.75
C LEU A 62 -13.86 38.24 24.26
N SER A 63 -14.86 38.17 23.38
CA SER A 63 -16.19 37.68 23.74
C SER A 63 -16.19 36.21 24.20
N TYR A 64 -15.32 35.37 23.62
CA TYR A 64 -15.10 34.00 24.10
C TYR A 64 -14.43 33.99 25.48
N ILE A 65 -13.40 34.81 25.72
CA ILE A 65 -12.75 34.92 27.05
C ILE A 65 -13.76 35.33 28.14
N GLU A 66 -14.68 36.26 27.84
CA GLU A 66 -15.68 36.75 28.79
C GLU A 66 -16.79 35.74 29.08
N SER A 67 -17.23 34.97 28.07
CA SER A 67 -18.42 34.12 28.14
C SER A 67 -18.16 32.62 28.21
N SER A 68 -16.95 32.19 27.87
CA SER A 68 -16.56 30.79 27.58
C SER A 68 -17.45 30.08 26.55
N LYS A 69 -18.13 30.83 25.68
CA LYS A 69 -19.02 30.29 24.63
C LYS A 69 -18.38 30.47 23.26
N LEU A 70 -18.36 29.38 22.48
CA LEU A 70 -17.85 29.38 21.12
C LEU A 70 -18.68 30.34 20.24
N PRO A 71 -18.07 31.34 19.57
CA PRO A 71 -18.79 32.31 18.78
C PRO A 71 -19.30 31.69 17.46
N LYS A 72 -20.55 32.00 17.09
CA LYS A 72 -21.08 31.66 15.76
C LYS A 72 -20.36 32.48 14.70
N THR A 73 -19.66 31.81 13.80
CA THR A 73 -18.78 32.43 12.80
C THR A 73 -18.90 31.72 11.45
N ASP A 74 -18.63 32.44 10.37
CA ASP A 74 -18.41 31.83 9.05
C ASP A 74 -16.99 31.22 8.96
N SER A 75 -16.74 30.44 7.92
CA SER A 75 -15.46 29.73 7.71
C SER A 75 -14.22 30.64 7.64
N GLN A 76 -14.32 31.85 7.07
CA GLN A 76 -13.19 32.79 7.01
C GLN A 76 -12.94 33.45 8.37
N THR A 77 -14.00 33.81 9.08
CA THR A 77 -13.89 34.37 10.43
C THR A 77 -13.38 33.33 11.43
N ALA A 78 -13.88 32.09 11.37
CA ALA A 78 -13.37 30.96 12.15
C ALA A 78 -11.88 30.69 11.89
N ARG A 79 -11.44 30.76 10.62
CA ARG A 79 -10.01 30.66 10.24
C ARG A 79 -9.17 31.76 10.89
N LYS A 80 -9.58 33.03 10.80
CA LYS A 80 -8.86 34.15 11.44
C LYS A 80 -8.82 33.99 12.97
N LEU A 81 -9.95 33.61 13.57
CA LEU A 81 -10.07 33.37 15.00
C LEU A 81 -9.20 32.20 15.48
N LEU A 82 -9.02 31.15 14.67
CA LEU A 82 -8.09 30.06 14.98
C LEU A 82 -6.63 30.53 15.04
N TRP A 83 -6.20 31.38 14.09
CA TRP A 83 -4.87 32.01 14.15
C TRP A 83 -4.71 32.97 15.34
N THR A 84 -5.79 33.66 15.73
CA THR A 84 -5.83 34.47 16.95
C THR A 84 -5.66 33.60 18.19
N ALA A 85 -6.42 32.50 18.30
CA ALA A 85 -6.35 31.56 19.41
C ALA A 85 -4.96 30.91 19.54
N ASP A 86 -4.34 30.54 18.42
CA ASP A 86 -2.96 30.04 18.38
C ASP A 86 -1.93 31.07 18.88
N PHE A 87 -2.04 32.34 18.44
CA PHE A 87 -1.14 33.41 18.88
C PHE A 87 -1.20 33.63 20.41
N PHE A 88 -2.40 33.52 21.00
CA PHE A 88 -2.61 33.61 22.45
C PHE A 88 -2.47 32.26 23.19
N GLN A 89 -2.01 31.20 22.51
CA GLN A 89 -1.80 29.85 23.05
C GLN A 89 -3.07 29.24 23.70
N ASP A 90 -4.25 29.58 23.18
CA ASP A 90 -5.54 29.16 23.71
C ASP A 90 -5.99 27.82 23.08
N GLU A 91 -5.37 26.72 23.51
CA GLU A 91 -5.60 25.38 22.96
C GLU A 91 -7.06 24.90 23.08
N GLU A 92 -7.75 25.31 24.15
CA GLU A 92 -9.18 25.02 24.37
C GLU A 92 -10.03 25.61 23.23
N LEU A 93 -9.81 26.88 22.90
CA LEU A 93 -10.50 27.52 21.79
C LEU A 93 -10.06 26.95 20.43
N GLN A 94 -8.76 26.69 20.23
CA GLN A 94 -8.29 26.07 18.99
C GLN A 94 -9.01 24.74 18.72
N LYS A 95 -9.11 23.88 19.74
CA LYS A 95 -9.78 22.59 19.65
C LYS A 95 -11.27 22.73 19.32
N SER A 96 -12.01 23.56 20.04
CA SER A 96 -13.44 23.78 19.74
C SER A 96 -13.68 24.42 18.38
N LEU A 97 -12.83 25.35 17.93
CA LEU A 97 -12.93 25.89 16.57
C LEU A 97 -12.69 24.83 15.50
N ILE A 98 -11.72 23.94 15.71
CA ILE A 98 -11.40 22.88 14.75
C ILE A 98 -12.52 21.83 14.70
N VAL A 99 -12.90 21.29 15.86
CA VAL A 99 -13.87 20.18 15.98
C VAL A 99 -15.31 20.63 15.75
N ASP A 100 -15.74 21.75 16.34
CA ASP A 100 -17.15 22.15 16.36
C ASP A 100 -17.53 23.13 15.22
N CYS A 101 -16.55 23.87 14.67
CA CYS A 101 -16.80 24.88 13.62
C CYS A 101 -16.15 24.57 12.27
N ILE A 102 -14.86 24.23 12.20
CA ILE A 102 -14.14 24.15 10.93
C ILE A 102 -14.39 22.80 10.25
N ILE A 103 -14.08 21.68 10.91
CA ILE A 103 -14.22 20.33 10.32
C ILE A 103 -15.66 20.05 9.83
N PRO A 104 -16.73 20.32 10.60
CA PRO A 104 -18.10 20.05 10.16
C PRO A 104 -18.56 20.89 8.96
N HIS A 105 -17.88 22.01 8.68
CA HIS A 105 -18.20 22.94 7.60
C HIS A 105 -17.07 23.00 6.54
N LEU A 106 -16.18 22.00 6.49
CA LEU A 106 -15.20 21.87 5.41
C LEU A 106 -15.91 21.70 4.06
N THR A 107 -15.43 22.42 3.06
CA THR A 107 -15.94 22.34 1.69
C THR A 107 -14.81 22.04 0.72
N LYS A 108 -15.15 21.51 -0.46
CA LYS A 108 -14.19 21.24 -1.56
C LYS A 108 -13.41 22.49 -1.97
N ASP A 109 -14.00 23.66 -1.74
CA ASP A 109 -13.47 24.97 -2.10
C ASP A 109 -12.61 25.56 -0.95
N SER A 110 -12.97 25.34 0.33
CA SER A 110 -12.23 25.86 1.48
C SER A 110 -11.11 24.95 2.02
N VAL A 111 -11.18 23.63 1.81
CA VAL A 111 -10.26 22.66 2.44
C VAL A 111 -8.78 22.91 2.15
N LEU A 112 -8.44 23.35 0.93
CA LEU A 112 -7.05 23.65 0.57
C LEU A 112 -6.46 24.85 1.34
N LEU A 113 -7.29 25.80 1.80
CA LEU A 113 -6.83 26.90 2.67
C LEU A 113 -6.45 26.38 4.06
N PHE A 114 -7.33 25.57 4.67
CA PHE A 114 -7.11 25.02 6.01
C PHE A 114 -5.94 24.03 6.04
N LEU A 115 -5.82 23.21 5.01
CA LEU A 115 -4.67 22.33 4.82
C LEU A 115 -3.36 23.12 4.81
N GLN A 116 -3.29 24.20 4.01
CA GLN A 116 -2.08 25.00 3.85
C GLN A 116 -1.71 25.76 5.14
N ASP A 117 -2.70 26.25 5.89
CA ASP A 117 -2.48 26.87 7.21
C ASP A 117 -1.92 25.84 8.21
N ALA A 118 -2.56 24.68 8.32
CA ALA A 118 -2.15 23.63 9.24
C ALA A 118 -0.75 23.09 8.92
N PHE A 119 -0.43 22.89 7.64
CA PHE A 119 0.92 22.54 7.19
C PHE A 119 1.96 23.61 7.56
N THR A 120 1.62 24.89 7.37
CA THR A 120 2.49 26.02 7.74
C THR A 120 2.76 26.06 9.24
N LYS A 121 1.78 25.72 10.07
CA LYS A 121 1.91 25.63 11.53
C LYS A 121 2.75 24.43 11.97
N LEU A 122 2.43 23.24 11.47
CA LEU A 122 3.16 22.00 11.79
C LEU A 122 4.63 22.01 11.35
N SER A 123 4.97 22.84 10.36
CA SER A 123 6.37 23.09 9.97
C SER A 123 7.18 23.86 11.02
N ASN A 124 6.52 24.50 12.00
CA ASN A 124 7.13 25.35 13.02
C ASN A 124 6.84 24.90 14.46
N SER A 125 5.79 24.11 14.71
CA SER A 125 5.40 23.64 16.05
C SER A 125 4.80 22.23 16.06
N LYS A 126 4.92 21.53 17.19
CA LYS A 126 4.29 20.22 17.44
C LYS A 126 2.92 20.39 18.11
N SER A 127 1.99 21.08 17.46
CA SER A 127 0.62 21.27 17.98
C SER A 127 -0.31 20.12 17.58
N GLU A 128 -0.92 19.46 18.55
CA GLU A 128 -1.90 18.40 18.33
C GLU A 128 -3.15 18.92 17.62
N CYS A 129 -3.63 20.13 17.97
CA CYS A 129 -4.79 20.75 17.34
C CYS A 129 -4.58 20.97 15.84
N TRP A 130 -3.44 21.57 15.45
CA TRP A 130 -3.12 21.74 14.03
C TRP A 130 -2.91 20.41 13.29
N PHE A 131 -2.44 19.36 13.97
CA PHE A 131 -2.35 18.02 13.40
C PHE A 131 -3.73 17.39 13.14
N GLU A 132 -4.69 17.55 14.06
CA GLU A 132 -6.07 17.12 13.88
C GLU A 132 -6.73 17.80 12.68
N LEU A 133 -6.56 19.12 12.52
CA LEU A 133 -7.05 19.85 11.36
C LEU A 133 -6.36 19.41 10.05
N TYR A 134 -5.02 19.22 10.08
CA TYR A 134 -4.25 18.76 8.93
C TYR A 134 -4.72 17.40 8.43
N HIS A 135 -4.82 16.42 9.34
CA HIS A 135 -5.28 15.07 9.05
C HIS A 135 -6.72 15.07 8.51
N SER A 136 -7.62 15.84 9.14
CA SER A 136 -9.01 15.99 8.71
C SER A 136 -9.13 16.58 7.30
N CYS A 137 -8.29 17.57 6.97
CA CYS A 137 -8.22 18.13 5.62
C CYS A 137 -7.71 17.11 4.59
N LEU A 138 -6.67 16.34 4.93
CA LEU A 138 -6.13 15.29 4.06
C LEU A 138 -7.16 14.18 3.78
N LEU A 139 -7.90 13.74 4.81
CA LEU A 139 -9.02 12.80 4.65
C LEU A 139 -10.09 13.39 3.71
N PHE A 140 -10.57 14.61 3.98
CA PHE A 140 -11.58 15.28 3.16
C PHE A 140 -11.13 15.41 1.69
N ILE A 141 -9.86 15.72 1.45
CA ILE A 141 -9.31 15.81 0.10
C ILE A 141 -9.23 14.44 -0.55
N ALA A 142 -8.82 13.39 0.17
CA ALA A 142 -8.81 12.03 -0.34
C ALA A 142 -10.21 11.57 -0.79
N GLU A 143 -11.28 11.94 -0.07
CA GLU A 143 -12.67 11.64 -0.47
C GLU A 143 -13.10 12.35 -1.75
N ASN A 144 -12.57 13.55 -1.99
CA ASN A 144 -12.98 14.46 -3.04
C ASN A 144 -11.90 14.66 -4.13
N SER A 145 -10.90 13.77 -4.16
CA SER A 145 -9.63 13.95 -4.86
C SER A 145 -9.82 14.29 -6.34
N HIS A 146 -10.62 13.52 -7.08
CA HIS A 146 -10.92 13.79 -8.49
C HIS A 146 -11.48 15.21 -8.74
N TYR A 147 -12.39 15.70 -7.90
CA TYR A 147 -12.91 17.07 -8.02
C TYR A 147 -11.83 18.09 -7.66
N ILE A 148 -11.12 17.88 -6.54
CA ILE A 148 -10.17 18.87 -6.03
C ILE A 148 -8.97 19.02 -6.96
N PHE A 149 -8.39 17.91 -7.44
CA PHE A 149 -7.30 17.95 -8.42
C PHE A 149 -7.73 18.56 -9.76
N SER A 150 -8.91 18.24 -10.29
CA SER A 150 -9.37 18.81 -11.57
C SER A 150 -9.75 20.29 -11.47
N GLN A 151 -10.37 20.73 -10.36
CA GLN A 151 -10.80 22.12 -10.18
C GLN A 151 -9.70 23.04 -9.67
N PHE A 152 -8.76 22.55 -8.86
CA PHE A 152 -7.73 23.35 -8.18
C PHE A 152 -6.31 22.98 -8.59
N GLN A 153 -6.11 22.33 -9.75
CA GLN A 153 -4.79 21.96 -10.28
C GLN A 153 -3.74 23.08 -10.13
N SER A 154 -4.03 24.30 -10.61
CA SER A 154 -3.10 25.43 -10.55
C SER A 154 -2.79 25.95 -9.14
N VAL A 155 -3.64 25.65 -8.16
CA VAL A 155 -3.38 25.96 -6.74
C VAL A 155 -2.48 24.88 -6.15
N ILE A 156 -2.80 23.61 -6.40
CA ILE A 156 -2.02 22.45 -5.93
C ILE A 156 -0.61 22.49 -6.51
N GLU A 157 -0.43 22.83 -7.78
CA GLU A 157 0.88 23.00 -8.43
C GLU A 157 1.70 24.17 -7.86
N GLY A 158 1.08 25.08 -7.09
CA GLY A 158 1.76 26.15 -6.34
C GLY A 158 1.98 25.85 -4.86
N MET A 159 1.54 24.68 -4.36
CA MET A 159 1.77 24.27 -2.97
C MET A 159 3.21 23.76 -2.76
N ASP A 160 3.57 23.54 -1.49
CA ASP A 160 4.84 22.89 -1.15
C ASP A 160 4.88 21.44 -1.66
N HIS A 161 6.02 20.99 -2.19
CA HIS A 161 6.14 19.64 -2.75
C HIS A 161 5.81 18.53 -1.74
N LYS A 162 6.21 18.68 -0.46
CA LYS A 162 5.89 17.70 0.59
C LYS A 162 4.38 17.67 0.86
N LEU A 163 3.72 18.82 0.83
CA LEU A 163 2.27 18.91 1.00
C LEU A 163 1.52 18.23 -0.16
N ILE A 164 1.97 18.44 -1.39
CA ILE A 164 1.41 17.77 -2.58
C ILE A 164 1.58 16.25 -2.45
N GLU A 165 2.76 15.80 -2.03
CA GLU A 165 3.06 14.38 -1.81
C GLU A 165 2.15 13.77 -0.74
N ASP A 166 1.98 14.42 0.42
CA ASP A 166 1.08 13.98 1.49
C ASP A 166 -0.37 13.87 1.00
N VAL A 167 -0.88 14.89 0.29
CA VAL A 167 -2.24 14.87 -0.30
C VAL A 167 -2.42 13.71 -1.28
N MET A 168 -1.41 13.45 -2.13
CA MET A 168 -1.44 12.34 -3.07
C MET A 168 -1.39 10.99 -2.36
N ARG A 169 -0.52 10.82 -1.34
CA ARG A 169 -0.41 9.58 -0.55
C ARG A 169 -1.71 9.26 0.20
N TYR A 170 -2.33 10.24 0.85
CA TYR A 170 -3.63 10.07 1.50
C TYR A 170 -4.74 9.72 0.51
N SER A 171 -4.74 10.36 -0.67
CA SER A 171 -5.67 10.02 -1.76
C SER A 171 -5.52 8.56 -2.21
N MET A 172 -4.28 8.08 -2.43
CA MET A 172 -4.00 6.67 -2.75
C MET A 172 -4.40 5.71 -1.62
N GLY A 173 -4.19 6.12 -0.36
CA GLY A 173 -4.58 5.34 0.81
C GLY A 173 -6.09 5.12 0.93
N ARG A 174 -6.90 6.10 0.52
CA ARG A 174 -8.35 5.90 0.36
C ARG A 174 -8.67 5.01 -0.84
N THR A 175 -8.07 5.26 -2.00
CA THR A 175 -8.41 4.47 -3.19
C THR A 175 -8.07 2.99 -3.06
N LEU A 176 -7.04 2.62 -2.28
CA LEU A 176 -6.74 1.21 -2.01
C LEU A 176 -7.92 0.44 -1.35
N ARG A 177 -8.78 1.18 -0.63
CA ARG A 177 -10.00 0.67 0.01
C ARG A 177 -11.15 0.53 -1.00
N ILE A 178 -11.29 1.50 -1.90
CA ILE A 178 -12.37 1.58 -2.90
C ILE A 178 -11.95 0.89 -4.21
N SER A 179 -12.37 -0.37 -4.36
CA SER A 179 -12.10 -1.16 -5.57
C SER A 179 -12.51 -0.44 -6.86
N ASN A 180 -11.70 -0.62 -7.90
CA ASN A 180 -11.97 -0.18 -9.27
C ASN A 180 -12.06 1.34 -9.53
N THR A 181 -11.66 2.20 -8.58
CA THR A 181 -11.43 3.63 -8.90
C THR A 181 -10.19 3.79 -9.79
N ASP A 182 -10.25 4.68 -10.78
CA ASP A 182 -9.08 5.04 -11.59
C ASP A 182 -8.24 6.12 -10.90
N ASN A 183 -6.95 5.84 -10.73
CA ASN A 183 -5.95 6.76 -10.17
C ASN A 183 -4.94 7.24 -11.21
N SER A 184 -5.09 6.89 -12.50
CA SER A 184 -4.15 7.19 -13.59
C SER A 184 -3.63 8.64 -13.52
N PHE A 185 -4.55 9.61 -13.42
CA PHE A 185 -4.23 11.03 -13.27
C PHE A 185 -3.31 11.34 -12.07
N ILE A 186 -3.57 10.78 -10.88
CA ILE A 186 -2.76 11.07 -9.68
C ILE A 186 -1.38 10.42 -9.82
N LEU A 187 -1.32 9.19 -10.31
CA LEU A 187 -0.06 8.48 -10.53
C LEU A 187 0.81 9.16 -11.61
N GLU A 188 0.20 9.70 -12.67
CA GLU A 188 0.89 10.54 -13.67
C GLU A 188 1.49 11.81 -13.03
N LYS A 189 0.77 12.47 -12.12
CA LYS A 189 1.30 13.63 -11.39
C LYS A 189 2.46 13.25 -10.45
N ILE A 190 2.39 12.12 -9.75
CA ILE A 190 3.51 11.60 -8.93
C ILE A 190 4.70 11.26 -9.83
N LYS A 191 4.49 10.56 -10.95
CA LYS A 191 5.53 10.24 -11.94
C LYS A 191 6.26 11.49 -12.41
N ALA A 192 5.52 12.56 -12.72
CA ALA A 192 6.08 13.86 -13.08
C ALA A 192 6.85 14.54 -11.93
N LEU A 193 6.31 14.55 -10.71
CA LEU A 193 6.97 15.13 -9.52
C LEU A 193 8.32 14.45 -9.20
N HIS A 194 8.39 13.13 -9.38
CA HIS A 194 9.60 12.33 -9.17
C HIS A 194 10.52 12.27 -10.40
N ASN A 195 10.16 12.93 -11.51
CA ASN A 195 10.85 12.86 -12.81
C ASN A 195 11.08 11.42 -13.32
N ALA A 196 10.18 10.50 -13.00
CA ALA A 196 10.31 9.09 -13.35
C ALA A 196 10.00 8.85 -14.83
N THR A 197 10.83 8.05 -15.52
CA THR A 197 10.68 7.77 -16.96
C THR A 197 9.44 6.92 -17.28
N GLY A 198 9.01 6.09 -16.32
CA GLY A 198 7.85 5.22 -16.41
C GLY A 198 7.46 4.66 -15.05
N PHE A 199 6.34 3.96 -14.95
CA PHE A 199 5.81 3.49 -13.66
C PHE A 199 6.68 2.41 -12.98
N VAL A 200 7.44 1.62 -13.74
CA VAL A 200 8.40 0.65 -13.17
C VAL A 200 9.59 1.39 -12.51
N ASN A 201 10.11 2.44 -13.15
CA ASN A 201 11.14 3.30 -12.54
C ASN A 201 10.58 4.10 -11.35
N LEU A 202 9.31 4.51 -11.38
CA LEU A 202 8.66 5.12 -10.22
C LEU A 202 8.54 4.16 -9.03
N LEU A 203 8.28 2.86 -9.25
CA LEU A 203 8.32 1.85 -8.19
C LEU A 203 9.72 1.73 -7.56
N GLU A 204 10.79 1.74 -8.35
CA GLU A 204 12.16 1.71 -7.83
C GLU A 204 12.47 2.95 -6.97
N ILE A 205 12.13 4.14 -7.47
CA ILE A 205 12.28 5.41 -6.74
C ILE A 205 11.52 5.38 -5.41
N GLU A 206 10.27 4.90 -5.42
CA GLU A 206 9.46 4.79 -4.22
C GLU A 206 9.99 3.73 -3.25
N GLU A 207 10.46 2.57 -3.73
CA GLU A 207 11.11 1.55 -2.91
C GLU A 207 12.32 2.12 -2.19
N LYS A 208 13.23 2.75 -2.92
CA LYS A 208 14.41 3.39 -2.36
C LYS A 208 14.02 4.42 -1.29
N ARG A 209 13.07 5.31 -1.61
CA ARG A 209 12.58 6.36 -0.69
C ARG A 209 11.95 5.76 0.57
N ILE A 210 11.22 4.64 0.48
CA ILE A 210 10.63 3.94 1.63
C ILE A 210 11.71 3.29 2.48
N THR A 211 12.67 2.59 1.86
CA THR A 211 13.77 1.91 2.57
C THR A 211 14.73 2.88 3.25
N GLU A 212 14.98 4.05 2.64
CA GLU A 212 15.83 5.11 3.21
C GLU A 212 15.12 5.93 4.30
N ASN A 213 13.81 6.17 4.18
CA ASN A 213 13.00 6.91 5.15
C ASN A 213 12.12 5.99 6.02
N PHE A 214 12.63 4.80 6.36
CA PHE A 214 11.94 3.89 7.28
C PHE A 214 12.18 4.30 8.73
N ASP A 215 11.48 5.35 9.12
CA ASP A 215 11.40 5.81 10.49
C ASP A 215 10.24 5.11 11.22
N CYS A 216 10.57 4.23 12.15
CA CYS A 216 9.69 3.49 13.05
C CYS A 216 10.47 3.21 14.36
N GLU A 217 10.55 4.19 15.26
CA GLU A 217 11.29 4.03 16.53
C GLU A 217 10.66 2.99 17.48
N ILE A 218 9.34 2.81 17.39
CA ILE A 218 8.56 1.96 18.30
C ILE A 218 8.10 0.69 17.55
N PRO A 219 8.31 -0.52 18.10
CA PRO A 219 7.78 -1.74 17.48
C PRO A 219 6.25 -1.74 17.55
N ILE A 220 5.61 -2.00 16.40
CA ILE A 220 4.16 -2.18 16.31
C ILE A 220 3.68 -3.45 17.00
N PHE A 221 4.58 -4.43 17.16
CA PHE A 221 4.30 -5.70 17.82
C PHE A 221 5.58 -6.30 18.42
N GLU A 222 5.49 -6.75 19.68
CA GLU A 222 6.51 -7.61 20.30
C GLU A 222 5.91 -8.99 20.57
N TRP A 223 6.67 -10.04 20.29
CA TRP A 223 6.29 -11.42 20.57
C TRP A 223 7.45 -12.17 21.22
N GLU A 224 7.25 -12.58 22.47
CA GLU A 224 8.12 -13.48 23.20
C GLU A 224 7.61 -14.92 23.01
N ILE A 225 8.52 -15.80 22.61
CA ILE A 225 8.21 -17.17 22.18
C ILE A 225 9.06 -18.12 22.99
N SER A 226 8.41 -18.82 23.91
CA SER A 226 8.93 -19.95 24.66
C SER A 226 8.53 -21.28 24.01
N ASP A 227 8.95 -22.39 24.63
CA ASP A 227 8.41 -23.73 24.39
C ASP A 227 8.55 -24.20 22.94
N PHE A 228 9.75 -24.07 22.39
CA PHE A 228 10.11 -24.64 21.10
C PHE A 228 10.09 -26.16 21.20
N THR A 229 9.16 -26.80 20.49
CA THR A 229 9.13 -28.26 20.35
C THR A 229 10.26 -28.71 19.44
N SER A 230 10.89 -29.85 19.73
CA SER A 230 11.73 -30.54 18.75
C SER A 230 10.93 -30.93 17.51
N GLY A 231 11.60 -31.08 16.37
CA GLY A 231 10.96 -31.29 15.08
C GLY A 231 10.47 -30.01 14.40
N ASN A 232 9.74 -30.21 13.30
CA ASN A 232 9.10 -29.12 12.57
C ASN A 232 7.89 -28.61 13.36
N PHE A 233 7.75 -27.29 13.49
CA PHE A 233 6.61 -26.69 14.18
C PHE A 233 6.08 -25.46 13.44
N TYR A 234 4.82 -25.12 13.76
CA TYR A 234 4.14 -23.91 13.32
C TYR A 234 3.54 -23.21 14.55
N LYS A 235 3.75 -21.89 14.68
CA LYS A 235 3.10 -21.05 15.70
C LYS A 235 2.56 -19.78 15.07
N GLU A 236 1.33 -19.39 15.46
CA GLU A 236 0.73 -18.09 15.15
C GLU A 236 0.78 -17.18 16.38
N SER A 237 1.00 -15.89 16.16
CA SER A 237 0.90 -14.87 17.20
C SER A 237 -0.56 -14.54 17.52
N LYS A 238 -0.79 -13.80 18.62
CA LYS A 238 -2.04 -13.03 18.75
C LYS A 238 -2.14 -12.00 17.61
N THR A 239 -3.36 -11.62 17.25
CA THR A 239 -3.63 -10.56 16.28
C THR A 239 -3.09 -9.21 16.75
N PHE A 240 -2.61 -8.39 15.82
CA PHE A 240 -2.18 -7.00 16.05
C PHE A 240 -2.50 -6.12 14.83
N MET A 241 -2.38 -4.79 15.00
CA MET A 241 -2.73 -3.82 13.96
C MET A 241 -1.50 -3.37 13.17
N ILE A 242 -1.65 -3.24 11.84
CA ILE A 242 -0.79 -2.39 11.01
C ILE A 242 -1.71 -1.41 10.28
N GLY A 243 -1.55 -0.13 10.58
CA GLY A 243 -2.57 0.88 10.23
C GLY A 243 -3.91 0.51 10.88
N GLU A 244 -4.95 0.41 10.07
CA GLU A 244 -6.30 0.02 10.51
C GLU A 244 -6.58 -1.49 10.38
N SER A 245 -5.66 -2.28 9.83
CA SER A 245 -5.91 -3.70 9.51
C SER A 245 -5.27 -4.66 10.51
N GLU A 246 -5.92 -5.82 10.71
CA GLU A 246 -5.44 -6.91 11.56
C GLU A 246 -4.50 -7.88 10.84
N TRP A 247 -3.45 -8.29 11.55
CA TRP A 247 -2.41 -9.19 11.05
C TRP A 247 -1.97 -10.17 12.14
N VAL A 248 -1.38 -11.28 11.70
CA VAL A 248 -0.75 -12.29 12.56
C VAL A 248 0.66 -12.57 12.02
N LEU A 249 1.62 -12.72 12.94
CA LEU A 249 2.94 -13.26 12.61
C LEU A 249 2.89 -14.78 12.75
N CYS A 250 3.49 -15.46 11.78
CA CYS A 250 3.59 -16.91 11.77
C CYS A 250 5.05 -17.33 11.72
N ILE A 251 5.45 -18.25 12.60
CA ILE A 251 6.76 -18.89 12.58
C ILE A 251 6.62 -20.34 12.13
N TRP A 252 7.50 -20.73 11.21
CA TRP A 252 7.73 -22.09 10.77
C TRP A 252 9.16 -22.49 11.14
N SER A 253 9.34 -23.69 11.69
CA SER A 253 10.66 -24.29 11.87
C SER A 253 10.79 -25.56 11.05
N PHE A 254 11.93 -25.70 10.37
CA PHE A 254 12.31 -26.83 9.54
C PHE A 254 13.58 -27.44 10.16
N GLU A 255 13.42 -28.41 11.07
CA GLU A 255 14.51 -28.99 11.86
C GLU A 255 15.58 -29.62 10.97
N HIS A 256 15.17 -30.37 9.94
CA HIS A 256 16.09 -31.02 8.99
C HIS A 256 16.92 -30.05 8.15
N GLU A 257 16.55 -28.77 8.12
CA GLU A 257 17.23 -27.71 7.36
C GLU A 257 17.94 -26.71 8.28
N ASN A 258 17.79 -26.84 9.61
CA ASN A 258 18.17 -25.82 10.60
C ASN A 258 17.70 -24.42 10.18
N ARG A 259 16.43 -24.29 9.79
CA ARG A 259 15.84 -23.05 9.24
C ARG A 259 14.57 -22.67 10.00
N CYS A 260 14.47 -21.41 10.37
CA CYS A 260 13.26 -20.79 10.89
C CYS A 260 12.78 -19.69 9.92
N GLU A 261 11.50 -19.69 9.58
CA GLU A 261 10.90 -18.68 8.70
C GLU A 261 9.83 -17.89 9.45
N ILE A 262 10.00 -16.56 9.43
CA ILE A 262 9.08 -15.61 10.03
C ILE A 262 8.34 -14.93 8.88
N SER A 263 7.01 -14.97 9.00
CA SER A 263 6.10 -14.57 7.94
C SER A 263 4.92 -13.80 8.52
N ILE A 264 4.20 -13.10 7.66
CA ILE A 264 3.00 -12.36 8.03
C ILE A 264 1.81 -12.82 7.19
N LYS A 265 0.66 -12.86 7.85
CA LYS A 265 -0.61 -13.32 7.31
C LYS A 265 -1.67 -12.25 7.61
N TYR A 266 -2.45 -11.90 6.60
CA TYR A 266 -3.57 -10.97 6.76
C TYR A 266 -4.72 -11.66 7.50
N VAL A 267 -5.26 -11.03 8.55
CA VAL A 267 -6.50 -11.49 9.19
C VAL A 267 -7.65 -10.76 8.52
N GLN A 268 -8.57 -11.51 7.91
CA GLN A 268 -9.72 -10.92 7.23
C GLN A 268 -10.78 -10.47 8.25
N SER A 269 -10.58 -9.29 8.84
CA SER A 269 -11.56 -8.59 9.66
C SER A 269 -11.86 -7.20 9.08
N GLY A 270 -13.15 -6.85 9.04
CA GLY A 270 -13.64 -5.58 8.47
C GLY A 270 -13.57 -5.46 6.94
N GLU A 271 -14.19 -4.40 6.42
CA GLU A 271 -14.25 -4.07 4.99
C GLU A 271 -13.19 -3.02 4.58
N ILE A 272 -12.09 -2.93 5.33
CA ILE A 272 -11.10 -1.84 5.19
C ILE A 272 -10.40 -1.89 3.83
N PHE A 273 -10.09 -3.08 3.35
CA PHE A 273 -9.52 -3.31 2.03
C PHE A 273 -10.46 -4.12 1.17
N SER A 274 -10.54 -3.74 -0.11
CA SER A 274 -11.23 -4.56 -1.09
C SER A 274 -10.58 -5.94 -1.21
N LYS A 275 -11.41 -6.99 -1.29
CA LYS A 275 -10.94 -8.35 -1.49
C LYS A 275 -10.07 -8.41 -2.75
N ASP A 276 -9.03 -9.24 -2.69
CA ASP A 276 -8.10 -9.48 -3.79
C ASP A 276 -7.26 -8.25 -4.22
N CYS A 277 -7.12 -7.22 -3.38
CA CYS A 277 -6.18 -6.11 -3.62
C CYS A 277 -4.72 -6.49 -3.30
N ILE A 278 -3.74 -5.78 -3.87
CA ILE A 278 -2.32 -5.90 -3.46
C ILE A 278 -2.06 -4.84 -2.39
N VAL A 279 -1.69 -5.27 -1.18
CA VAL A 279 -1.16 -4.39 -0.12
C VAL A 279 0.32 -4.65 0.03
N THR A 280 1.12 -3.60 0.00
CA THR A 280 2.57 -3.66 0.27
C THR A 280 2.83 -3.18 1.69
N LEU A 281 3.59 -3.95 2.44
CA LEU A 281 4.05 -3.59 3.78
C LEU A 281 5.55 -3.29 3.71
N SER A 282 6.01 -2.20 4.33
CA SER A 282 7.42 -2.01 4.68
C SER A 282 7.64 -2.58 6.07
N LEU A 283 8.46 -3.63 6.20
CA LEU A 283 8.56 -4.43 7.42
C LEU A 283 10.01 -4.63 7.87
N LEU A 284 10.23 -4.56 9.17
CA LEU A 284 11.49 -4.87 9.83
C LEU A 284 11.22 -5.83 10.98
N ILE A 285 11.95 -6.96 11.03
CA ILE A 285 11.89 -7.89 12.16
C ILE A 285 13.28 -7.97 12.79
N GLN A 286 13.38 -7.52 14.04
CA GLN A 286 14.57 -7.69 14.88
C GLN A 286 14.37 -8.88 15.82
N THR A 287 15.40 -9.71 15.94
CA THR A 287 15.58 -10.68 17.05
C THR A 287 16.43 -10.06 18.14
N GLU A 288 16.23 -10.47 19.40
CA GLU A 288 16.77 -9.79 20.59
C GLU A 288 18.30 -9.56 20.60
N ASP A 289 19.08 -10.48 20.00
CA ASP A 289 20.54 -10.41 19.97
C ASP A 289 21.12 -9.48 18.87
N GLU A 290 20.28 -8.90 18.01
CA GLU A 290 20.77 -8.18 16.83
C GLU A 290 20.97 -6.68 17.04
N LYS A 291 22.24 -6.27 17.01
CA LYS A 291 22.65 -4.86 16.91
C LYS A 291 22.78 -4.35 15.45
N ILE A 292 22.24 -5.09 14.48
CA ILE A 292 22.48 -4.87 13.05
C ILE A 292 21.54 -3.81 12.50
N GLN A 293 22.07 -2.94 11.63
CA GLN A 293 21.29 -2.06 10.75
C GLN A 293 20.55 -2.91 9.70
N LEU A 294 19.51 -3.61 10.12
CA LEU A 294 18.59 -4.31 9.22
C LEU A 294 17.92 -3.27 8.32
N LYS A 295 17.83 -3.57 7.02
CA LYS A 295 17.02 -2.78 6.09
C LYS A 295 15.57 -3.30 6.10
N PRO A 296 14.56 -2.42 6.03
CA PRO A 296 13.18 -2.86 5.88
C PRO A 296 13.00 -3.59 4.56
N LYS A 297 12.23 -4.67 4.58
CA LYS A 297 11.80 -5.40 3.39
C LYS A 297 10.44 -4.87 2.94
N LEU A 298 10.30 -4.55 1.66
CA LEU A 298 8.99 -4.32 1.06
C LEU A 298 8.38 -5.67 0.68
N VAL A 299 7.21 -5.96 1.24
CA VAL A 299 6.53 -7.25 1.10
C VAL A 299 5.16 -7.01 0.46
N PRO A 300 4.98 -7.32 -0.83
CA PRO A 300 3.68 -7.30 -1.47
C PRO A 300 2.88 -8.54 -1.03
N LEU A 301 1.64 -8.32 -0.62
CA LEU A 301 0.66 -9.35 -0.25
C LEU A 301 -0.59 -9.14 -1.08
N LEU A 302 -1.05 -10.17 -1.79
CA LEU A 302 -2.43 -10.23 -2.26
C LEU A 302 -3.31 -10.49 -1.04
N LEU A 303 -4.43 -9.76 -0.90
CA LEU A 303 -5.35 -9.97 0.21
C LEU A 303 -6.36 -11.07 -0.13
N ASP A 304 -5.97 -12.32 0.16
CA ASP A 304 -6.87 -13.44 0.40
C ASP A 304 -6.67 -14.02 1.81
N SER A 305 -7.56 -14.93 2.25
CA SER A 305 -7.57 -15.47 3.61
C SER A 305 -6.51 -16.54 3.90
N LYS A 306 -5.69 -16.90 2.89
CA LYS A 306 -4.64 -17.93 2.94
C LYS A 306 -3.26 -17.37 2.62
N THR A 307 -3.18 -16.22 1.98
CA THR A 307 -1.92 -15.54 1.66
C THR A 307 -1.10 -15.20 2.91
N GLN A 308 0.11 -15.74 2.91
CA GLN A 308 1.16 -15.52 3.88
C GLN A 308 2.43 -15.17 3.08
N SER A 309 3.22 -14.22 3.55
CA SER A 309 4.49 -13.88 2.90
C SER A 309 5.66 -13.92 3.87
N ILE A 310 6.76 -14.52 3.44
CA ILE A 310 7.99 -14.69 4.24
C ILE A 310 8.70 -13.33 4.31
N ILE A 311 8.77 -12.78 5.51
CA ILE A 311 9.49 -11.53 5.77
C ILE A 311 10.98 -11.85 5.91
N ARG A 312 11.28 -12.88 6.71
CA ARG A 312 12.64 -13.19 7.16
C ARG A 312 12.83 -14.70 7.28
N SER A 313 14.00 -15.17 6.89
CA SER A 313 14.49 -16.51 7.18
C SER A 313 15.71 -16.41 8.10
N ILE A 314 15.82 -17.32 9.06
CA ILE A 314 16.93 -17.44 10.02
C ILE A 314 17.52 -18.83 9.82
N SER A 315 18.78 -18.90 9.40
CA SER A 315 19.54 -20.14 9.31
C SER A 315 21.03 -19.85 9.61
N PRO A 316 21.69 -20.66 10.45
CA PRO A 316 21.15 -21.80 11.19
C PRO A 316 20.16 -21.38 12.29
N PHE A 317 19.17 -22.22 12.56
CA PHE A 317 18.27 -22.14 13.72
C PHE A 317 18.16 -23.52 14.37
N SER A 318 18.47 -23.60 15.67
CA SER A 318 18.30 -24.79 16.49
C SER A 318 17.20 -24.55 17.53
N PRO A 319 16.03 -25.21 17.41
CA PRO A 319 14.95 -25.14 18.41
C PRO A 319 15.39 -25.60 19.81
N GLN A 320 16.41 -26.46 19.86
CA GLN A 320 16.87 -27.14 21.06
C GLN A 320 17.84 -26.28 21.88
N GLU A 321 18.55 -25.37 21.20
CA GLU A 321 19.48 -24.40 21.81
C GLU A 321 18.80 -23.06 22.13
N THR A 322 17.69 -22.75 21.44
CA THR A 322 16.91 -21.53 21.64
C THR A 322 15.86 -21.75 22.73
N SER A 323 16.12 -21.33 23.97
CA SER A 323 15.14 -21.44 25.06
C SER A 323 13.99 -20.43 24.93
N MET A 324 14.28 -19.26 24.36
CA MET A 324 13.35 -18.15 24.17
C MET A 324 13.78 -17.35 22.94
N MET A 325 12.82 -16.88 22.14
CA MET A 325 13.05 -15.90 21.07
C MET A 325 12.11 -14.71 21.28
N LYS A 326 12.68 -13.51 21.36
CA LYS A 326 11.90 -12.27 21.26
C LYS A 326 11.99 -11.70 19.85
N LEU A 327 10.83 -11.49 19.24
CA LEU A 327 10.66 -10.77 17.99
C LEU A 327 10.11 -9.36 18.26
N ARG A 328 10.74 -8.37 17.62
CA ARG A 328 10.20 -7.02 17.47
C ARG A 328 9.88 -6.77 16.01
N LEU A 329 8.60 -6.54 15.70
CA LEU A 329 8.14 -6.13 14.38
C LEU A 329 7.95 -4.61 14.36
N PHE A 330 8.53 -3.98 13.35
CA PHE A 330 8.25 -2.60 12.97
C PHE A 330 7.66 -2.63 11.57
N GLY A 331 6.66 -1.80 11.29
CA GLY A 331 6.11 -1.77 9.94
C GLY A 331 4.92 -0.86 9.73
N LYS A 332 4.67 -0.55 8.46
CA LYS A 332 3.56 0.30 8.00
C LYS A 332 3.09 -0.15 6.61
N ILE A 333 1.88 0.28 6.25
CA ILE A 333 1.28 0.02 4.94
C ILE A 333 1.73 1.09 3.94
N GLU A 334 2.30 0.66 2.82
CA GLU A 334 2.81 1.53 1.77
C GLU A 334 1.74 1.74 0.69
N TYR A 335 0.78 2.62 0.98
CA TYR A 335 -0.40 2.84 0.15
C TYR A 335 -0.08 3.21 -1.31
N LEU A 336 0.86 4.13 -1.55
CA LEU A 336 1.25 4.51 -2.91
C LEU A 336 1.88 3.32 -3.66
N TYR A 337 2.80 2.60 -3.02
CA TYR A 337 3.45 1.43 -3.62
C TYR A 337 2.43 0.34 -4.01
N SER A 338 1.49 0.09 -3.10
CA SER A 338 0.36 -0.83 -3.28
C SER A 338 -0.51 -0.45 -4.50
N VAL A 339 -0.82 0.84 -4.66
CA VAL A 339 -1.61 1.33 -5.78
C VAL A 339 -0.81 1.33 -7.09
N LEU A 340 0.49 1.62 -7.06
CA LEU A 340 1.37 1.53 -8.23
C LEU A 340 1.45 0.10 -8.78
N LEU A 341 1.70 -0.91 -7.93
CA LEU A 341 1.69 -2.33 -8.36
C LEU A 341 0.35 -2.72 -9.02
N GLN A 342 -0.78 -2.32 -8.41
CA GLN A 342 -2.10 -2.60 -8.99
C GLN A 342 -2.33 -1.84 -10.30
N HIS A 343 -1.84 -0.61 -10.43
CA HIS A 343 -1.96 0.16 -11.67
C HIS A 343 -1.20 -0.49 -12.83
N ILE A 344 0.02 -0.96 -12.59
CA ILE A 344 0.79 -1.68 -13.61
C ILE A 344 0.14 -3.03 -13.94
N ALA A 345 -0.39 -3.77 -12.96
CA ALA A 345 -1.14 -4.99 -13.22
C ALA A 345 -2.47 -4.76 -14.00
N ARG A 346 -3.11 -3.60 -13.83
CA ARG A 346 -4.30 -3.21 -14.62
C ARG A 346 -3.97 -2.68 -16.02
N ASN A 347 -2.70 -2.46 -16.34
CA ASN A 347 -2.22 -1.92 -17.61
C ASN A 347 -0.95 -2.70 -18.04
N PRO A 348 -1.08 -3.98 -18.43
CA PRO A 348 0.05 -4.88 -18.69
C PRO A 348 1.00 -4.38 -19.79
N ASP A 349 0.52 -3.51 -20.67
CA ASP A 349 1.30 -2.87 -21.71
C ASP A 349 2.44 -2.02 -21.11
N ILE A 350 2.27 -1.44 -19.90
CA ILE A 350 3.34 -0.78 -19.15
C ILE A 350 4.53 -1.72 -18.91
N SER A 351 4.28 -2.99 -18.55
CA SER A 351 5.35 -3.99 -18.36
C SER A 351 5.94 -4.45 -19.70
N LEU A 352 5.09 -4.65 -20.72
CA LEU A 352 5.50 -5.05 -22.05
C LEU A 352 6.33 -3.97 -22.77
N GLU A 353 6.15 -2.70 -22.42
CA GLU A 353 6.89 -1.55 -22.98
C GLU A 353 8.08 -1.11 -22.11
N ALA A 354 8.04 -1.27 -20.78
CA ALA A 354 9.10 -0.84 -19.86
C ALA A 354 10.52 -1.30 -20.26
N GLU A 355 11.43 -0.35 -20.51
CA GLU A 355 12.82 -0.66 -20.90
C GLU A 355 13.56 -1.43 -19.80
N ASP A 356 13.33 -1.07 -18.54
CA ASP A 356 13.96 -1.65 -17.35
C ASP A 356 12.98 -2.48 -16.48
N LEU A 357 12.22 -3.40 -17.08
CA LEU A 357 11.35 -4.34 -16.33
C LEU A 357 12.15 -5.20 -15.32
N ARG A 358 13.45 -5.39 -15.56
CA ARG A 358 14.40 -6.02 -14.61
C ARG A 358 14.48 -5.37 -13.22
N LEU A 359 14.09 -4.09 -13.08
CA LEU A 359 14.13 -3.39 -11.79
C LEU A 359 13.03 -3.86 -10.84
N LEU A 360 12.02 -4.57 -11.34
CA LEU A 360 10.94 -5.15 -10.54
C LEU A 360 11.39 -6.50 -9.95
N PRO A 361 11.52 -6.65 -8.61
CA PRO A 361 11.89 -7.93 -8.01
C PRO A 361 10.84 -9.02 -8.22
N ARG A 362 11.28 -10.29 -8.17
CA ARG A 362 10.47 -11.48 -8.52
C ARG A 362 9.15 -11.57 -7.75
N ASP A 363 9.17 -11.34 -6.45
CA ASP A 363 8.00 -11.38 -5.57
C ASP A 363 6.95 -10.31 -5.93
N LYS A 364 7.39 -9.15 -6.40
CA LYS A 364 6.51 -8.06 -6.84
C LYS A 364 5.87 -8.36 -8.18
N LEU A 365 6.65 -8.94 -9.10
CA LEU A 365 6.11 -9.45 -10.35
C LEU A 365 5.12 -10.61 -10.11
N GLU A 366 5.45 -11.56 -9.24
CA GLU A 366 4.57 -12.67 -8.84
C GLU A 366 3.24 -12.18 -8.26
N ALA A 367 3.28 -11.18 -7.36
CA ALA A 367 2.08 -10.53 -6.82
C ALA A 367 1.25 -9.81 -7.90
N MET A 368 1.90 -9.14 -8.86
CA MET A 368 1.22 -8.49 -9.98
C MET A 368 0.57 -9.50 -10.95
N LEU A 369 1.24 -10.60 -11.29
CA LEU A 369 0.72 -11.62 -12.22
C LEU A 369 -0.35 -12.52 -11.58
N SER A 370 -0.31 -12.67 -10.26
CA SER A 370 -1.32 -13.37 -9.46
C SER A 370 -2.53 -12.49 -9.11
N TYR A 371 -2.47 -11.18 -9.39
CA TYR A 371 -3.56 -10.23 -9.13
C TYR A 371 -4.84 -10.57 -9.90
N LYS A 372 -5.97 -10.62 -9.19
CA LYS A 372 -7.28 -11.00 -9.74
C LYS A 372 -7.78 -10.06 -10.85
N TYR A 373 -7.39 -8.79 -10.79
CA TYR A 373 -7.75 -7.78 -11.79
C TYR A 373 -6.59 -7.49 -12.76
N LEU A 374 -5.65 -8.43 -12.94
CA LEU A 374 -4.65 -8.41 -14.01
C LEU A 374 -5.37 -8.30 -15.37
N ASN A 375 -5.16 -7.19 -16.07
CA ASN A 375 -5.98 -6.80 -17.22
C ASN A 375 -5.38 -7.21 -18.57
N VAL A 376 -5.01 -8.48 -18.69
CA VAL A 376 -4.45 -9.04 -19.94
C VAL A 376 -5.54 -9.44 -20.94
N ASN A 377 -5.30 -9.15 -22.21
CA ASN A 377 -6.17 -9.53 -23.32
C ASN A 377 -6.16 -11.05 -23.56
N SER A 378 -5.03 -11.71 -23.29
CA SER A 378 -4.82 -13.16 -23.35
C SER A 378 -3.67 -13.58 -22.43
N GLU A 379 -3.57 -14.87 -22.10
CA GLU A 379 -2.48 -15.37 -21.25
C GLU A 379 -1.09 -15.29 -21.93
N ASP A 380 -1.07 -15.11 -23.25
CA ASP A 380 0.16 -14.84 -24.01
C ASP A 380 0.87 -13.58 -23.52
N GLN A 381 0.13 -12.55 -23.11
CA GLN A 381 0.72 -11.34 -22.51
C GLN A 381 1.40 -11.66 -21.17
N VAL A 382 0.86 -12.56 -20.36
CA VAL A 382 1.48 -12.99 -19.08
C VAL A 382 2.81 -13.69 -19.35
N LEU A 383 2.82 -14.63 -20.30
CA LEU A 383 4.04 -15.34 -20.69
C LEU A 383 5.09 -14.40 -21.30
N ASN A 384 4.67 -13.41 -22.10
CA ASN A 384 5.56 -12.40 -22.66
C ASN A 384 6.14 -11.46 -21.59
N ILE A 385 5.37 -11.07 -20.57
CA ILE A 385 5.89 -10.27 -19.44
C ILE A 385 6.95 -11.06 -18.67
N ILE A 386 6.69 -12.33 -18.37
CA ILE A 386 7.67 -13.21 -17.71
C ILE A 386 8.91 -13.35 -18.59
N GLY A 387 8.76 -13.71 -19.87
CA GLY A 387 9.87 -13.86 -20.81
C GLY A 387 10.72 -12.61 -20.95
N LYS A 388 10.09 -11.42 -21.05
CA LYS A 388 10.80 -10.14 -21.09
C LYS A 388 11.58 -9.86 -19.79
N TRP A 389 10.95 -10.06 -18.63
CA TRP A 389 11.61 -9.96 -17.33
C TRP A 389 12.81 -10.91 -17.24
N CYS A 390 12.66 -12.12 -17.79
CA CYS A 390 13.72 -13.12 -17.84
C CYS A 390 14.93 -12.69 -18.66
N GLU A 391 14.74 -12.16 -19.88
CA GLU A 391 15.87 -11.76 -20.75
C GLU A 391 16.58 -10.48 -20.28
N GLN A 392 15.90 -9.61 -19.52
CA GLN A 392 16.51 -8.40 -18.99
C GLN A 392 17.31 -8.63 -17.69
N HIS A 393 17.18 -9.79 -17.06
CA HIS A 393 17.99 -10.15 -15.89
C HIS A 393 19.40 -10.61 -16.32
N PRO A 394 20.48 -10.01 -15.78
CA PRO A 394 21.85 -10.33 -16.21
C PRO A 394 22.37 -11.70 -15.73
N TYR A 395 21.61 -12.39 -14.88
CA TYR A 395 21.96 -13.69 -14.29
C TYR A 395 21.00 -14.78 -14.76
N HIS A 396 21.47 -16.03 -14.80
CA HIS A 396 20.59 -17.16 -15.02
C HIS A 396 19.60 -17.26 -13.86
N ILE A 397 18.31 -17.13 -14.19
CA ILE A 397 17.20 -17.20 -13.26
C ILE A 397 17.20 -18.57 -12.60
N SER A 398 16.96 -18.63 -11.28
CA SER A 398 16.90 -19.92 -10.61
C SER A 398 15.67 -20.71 -11.10
N ASP A 399 15.75 -22.05 -11.10
CA ASP A 399 14.56 -22.86 -11.41
C ASP A 399 13.43 -22.63 -10.37
N GLU A 400 13.75 -22.12 -9.18
CA GLU A 400 12.78 -21.68 -8.16
C GLU A 400 12.05 -20.40 -8.58
N ASP A 401 12.77 -19.32 -8.92
CA ASP A 401 12.17 -18.07 -9.41
C ASP A 401 11.30 -18.31 -10.66
N ALA A 402 11.80 -19.16 -11.57
CA ALA A 402 11.07 -19.59 -12.75
C ALA A 402 9.81 -20.40 -12.35
N TYR A 403 9.89 -21.31 -11.38
CA TYR A 403 8.73 -22.05 -10.89
C TYR A 403 7.63 -21.12 -10.33
N HIS A 404 8.01 -20.15 -9.49
CA HIS A 404 7.09 -19.17 -8.93
C HIS A 404 6.38 -18.37 -10.03
N LEU A 405 7.12 -17.69 -10.90
CA LEU A 405 6.53 -16.87 -11.97
C LEU A 405 5.69 -17.70 -12.97
N LEU A 406 6.15 -18.90 -13.33
CA LEU A 406 5.42 -19.79 -14.25
C LEU A 406 4.21 -20.49 -13.61
N SER A 407 4.09 -20.45 -12.27
CA SER A 407 2.87 -20.88 -11.57
C SER A 407 1.73 -19.89 -11.74
N CYS A 408 2.03 -18.60 -11.96
CA CYS A 408 1.05 -17.56 -12.25
C CYS A 408 0.37 -17.75 -13.61
N VAL A 409 0.94 -18.55 -14.52
CA VAL A 409 0.48 -18.74 -15.91
C VAL A 409 -0.63 -19.79 -15.98
N LYS A 410 -1.79 -19.42 -16.53
CA LYS A 410 -2.89 -20.33 -16.88
C LYS A 410 -2.62 -21.03 -18.22
N TRP A 411 -1.68 -21.97 -18.22
CA TRP A 411 -1.13 -22.67 -19.40
C TRP A 411 -2.17 -23.12 -20.45
N GLU A 412 -3.31 -23.64 -20.00
CA GLU A 412 -4.41 -24.09 -20.88
C GLU A 412 -5.17 -22.97 -21.63
N PHE A 413 -4.76 -21.71 -21.44
CA PHE A 413 -5.20 -20.52 -22.20
C PHE A 413 -4.07 -19.82 -22.97
N VAL A 414 -2.83 -20.32 -22.91
CA VAL A 414 -1.72 -19.82 -23.74
C VAL A 414 -1.85 -20.42 -25.15
N SER A 415 -1.69 -19.60 -26.18
CA SER A 415 -1.75 -20.04 -27.58
C SER A 415 -0.51 -20.85 -27.98
N LEU A 416 -0.70 -21.81 -28.89
CA LEU A 416 0.37 -22.61 -29.48
C LEU A 416 1.41 -21.70 -30.16
N ARG A 417 0.94 -20.62 -30.81
CA ARG A 417 1.79 -19.61 -31.44
C ARG A 417 2.65 -18.87 -30.41
N SER A 418 2.10 -18.51 -29.25
CA SER A 418 2.84 -17.85 -28.17
C SER A 418 3.85 -18.79 -27.49
N LEU A 419 3.48 -20.05 -27.24
CA LEU A 419 4.40 -21.06 -26.72
C LEU A 419 5.64 -21.21 -27.62
N LEU A 420 5.43 -21.39 -28.93
CA LEU A 420 6.52 -21.52 -29.90
C LEU A 420 7.34 -20.22 -30.04
N LYS A 421 6.68 -19.05 -30.08
CA LYS A 421 7.38 -17.76 -30.09
C LYS A 421 8.23 -17.57 -28.83
N SER A 422 7.77 -17.99 -27.66
CA SER A 422 8.51 -17.85 -26.40
C SER A 422 9.83 -18.63 -26.43
N VAL A 423 9.85 -19.83 -27.01
CA VAL A 423 11.08 -20.62 -27.22
C VAL A 423 12.10 -19.93 -28.14
N LYS A 424 11.65 -19.04 -29.04
CA LYS A 424 12.53 -18.27 -29.93
C LYS A 424 12.98 -16.95 -29.31
N HIS A 425 12.05 -16.19 -28.71
CA HIS A 425 12.28 -14.81 -28.26
C HIS A 425 12.83 -14.72 -26.83
N PHE A 426 12.71 -15.79 -26.02
CA PHE A 426 13.20 -15.81 -24.64
C PHE A 426 14.22 -16.96 -24.41
N PRO A 427 15.46 -16.84 -24.91
CA PRO A 427 16.50 -17.87 -24.75
C PRO A 427 16.89 -18.21 -23.31
N SER A 428 16.75 -17.27 -22.38
CA SER A 428 17.05 -17.45 -20.96
C SER A 428 15.91 -18.21 -20.28
N LEU A 429 14.65 -17.86 -20.56
CA LEU A 429 13.49 -18.64 -20.11
C LEU A 429 13.52 -20.08 -20.66
N LYS A 430 13.90 -20.25 -21.94
CA LYS A 430 14.07 -21.57 -22.58
C LYS A 430 15.05 -22.50 -21.84
N LYS A 431 16.07 -21.97 -21.15
CA LYS A 431 17.07 -22.76 -20.43
C LYS A 431 16.54 -23.34 -19.12
N SER A 432 15.51 -22.76 -18.51
CA SER A 432 14.90 -23.29 -17.28
C SER A 432 14.29 -24.68 -17.53
N LYS A 433 14.61 -25.62 -16.63
CA LYS A 433 14.04 -26.98 -16.67
C LYS A 433 12.54 -26.94 -16.39
N VAL A 434 12.12 -26.03 -15.51
CA VAL A 434 10.70 -25.85 -15.18
C VAL A 434 9.91 -25.34 -16.37
N PHE A 435 10.45 -24.38 -17.14
CA PHE A 435 9.84 -23.96 -18.39
C PHE A 435 9.76 -25.09 -19.42
N GLN A 436 10.86 -25.83 -19.64
CA GLN A 436 10.89 -26.95 -20.59
C GLN A 436 9.84 -28.02 -20.26
N GLU A 437 9.70 -28.37 -18.98
CA GLU A 437 8.73 -29.36 -18.51
C GLU A 437 7.28 -28.84 -18.64
N ARG A 438 7.01 -27.57 -18.28
CA ARG A 438 5.68 -26.94 -18.47
C ARG A 438 5.30 -26.85 -19.94
N PHE A 439 6.21 -26.37 -20.78
CA PHE A 439 6.07 -26.31 -22.24
C PHE A 439 5.76 -27.69 -22.82
N ARG A 440 6.54 -28.71 -22.46
CA ARG A 440 6.34 -30.09 -22.92
C ARG A 440 4.96 -30.62 -22.52
N ARG A 441 4.56 -30.47 -21.26
CA ARG A 441 3.25 -30.91 -20.76
C ARG A 441 2.11 -30.25 -21.51
N GLU A 442 2.20 -28.95 -21.78
CA GLU A 442 1.15 -28.21 -22.48
C GLU A 442 1.07 -28.60 -23.98
N ILE A 443 2.21 -28.78 -24.65
CA ILE A 443 2.27 -29.32 -26.02
C ILE A 443 1.63 -30.72 -26.09
N GLU A 444 2.00 -31.62 -25.17
CA GLU A 444 1.39 -32.96 -25.07
C GLU A 444 -0.09 -32.93 -24.62
N ALA A 445 -0.56 -31.87 -23.97
CA ALA A 445 -1.97 -31.71 -23.57
C ALA A 445 -2.82 -31.19 -24.72
N LYS A 446 -2.34 -30.19 -25.48
CA LYS A 446 -3.03 -29.67 -26.68
C LYS A 446 -3.11 -30.70 -27.81
N SER A 447 -2.19 -31.67 -27.88
CA SER A 447 -2.23 -32.76 -28.86
C SER A 447 -3.29 -33.84 -28.58
N LYS A 448 -3.83 -33.91 -27.34
CA LYS A 448 -4.82 -34.91 -26.92
C LYS A 448 -6.24 -34.39 -27.16
N SER A 449 -7.12 -35.23 -27.72
CA SER A 449 -8.45 -34.81 -28.15
C SER A 449 -9.39 -34.44 -26.99
N LYS A 450 -10.47 -33.71 -27.31
CA LYS A 450 -11.39 -32.97 -26.41
C LYS A 450 -11.95 -33.67 -25.15
N LYS A 451 -11.71 -34.97 -24.92
CA LYS A 451 -12.29 -35.75 -23.82
C LYS A 451 -11.54 -35.67 -22.49
N SER A 452 -10.31 -35.16 -22.42
CA SER A 452 -9.51 -35.15 -21.17
C SER A 452 -8.99 -33.78 -20.71
N GLN A 453 -9.46 -32.66 -21.28
CA GLN A 453 -9.06 -31.33 -20.78
C GLN A 453 -9.85 -30.98 -19.52
N ASN A 454 -9.15 -30.44 -18.51
CA ASN A 454 -9.73 -30.11 -17.21
C ASN A 454 -10.90 -29.12 -17.36
N LYS A 455 -12.09 -29.51 -16.89
CA LYS A 455 -13.30 -28.68 -16.96
C LYS A 455 -13.33 -27.50 -15.97
N GLU A 456 -12.37 -27.44 -15.05
CA GLU A 456 -12.42 -26.56 -13.88
C GLU A 456 -11.63 -25.25 -14.04
N ALA A 457 -10.67 -25.19 -14.98
CA ALA A 457 -9.84 -24.01 -15.19
C ALA A 457 -10.64 -22.87 -15.84
N LEU A 458 -11.02 -21.87 -15.05
CA LEU A 458 -11.69 -20.66 -15.51
C LEU A 458 -10.67 -19.64 -16.10
N PRO A 459 -11.01 -18.93 -17.20
CA PRO A 459 -10.18 -17.85 -17.74
C PRO A 459 -10.01 -16.68 -16.76
N ARG A 460 -9.11 -15.74 -17.06
CA ARG A 460 -9.16 -14.43 -16.38
C ARG A 460 -10.36 -13.63 -16.90
N LYS A 461 -10.91 -12.75 -16.06
CA LYS A 461 -12.09 -11.93 -16.40
C LYS A 461 -11.83 -10.91 -17.52
N SER A 462 -10.57 -10.62 -17.79
CA SER A 462 -10.06 -9.58 -18.69
C SER A 462 -9.89 -10.02 -20.14
N TYR A 463 -9.99 -11.32 -20.45
CA TYR A 463 -9.80 -11.83 -21.81
C TYR A 463 -10.88 -11.28 -22.76
N LYS A 464 -10.47 -10.51 -23.77
CA LYS A 464 -11.38 -9.91 -24.76
C LYS A 464 -11.84 -10.91 -25.83
N HIS A 465 -10.98 -11.87 -26.18
CA HIS A 465 -11.24 -12.88 -27.19
C HIS A 465 -10.90 -14.25 -26.62
N LEU A 466 -11.92 -15.10 -26.47
CA LEU A 466 -11.85 -16.37 -25.74
C LEU A 466 -11.80 -17.58 -26.69
N GLU A 467 -10.88 -17.52 -27.65
CA GLU A 467 -10.62 -18.64 -28.55
C GLU A 467 -9.65 -19.62 -27.88
N LYS A 468 -10.20 -20.59 -27.13
CA LYS A 468 -9.45 -21.81 -26.82
C LYS A 468 -9.16 -22.52 -28.14
N GLU A 469 -7.89 -22.58 -28.54
CA GLU A 469 -7.43 -23.39 -29.68
C GLU A 469 -7.89 -24.84 -29.49
N GLN A 470 -8.83 -25.27 -30.34
CA GLN A 470 -9.44 -26.60 -30.28
C GLN A 470 -9.24 -27.33 -31.59
N PHE A 471 -8.17 -28.12 -31.66
CA PHE A 471 -7.90 -28.98 -32.79
C PHE A 471 -8.89 -30.15 -32.81
N SER A 472 -9.56 -30.36 -33.94
CA SER A 472 -10.48 -31.49 -34.16
C SER A 472 -9.75 -32.83 -34.28
N SER A 473 -8.48 -32.79 -34.70
CA SER A 473 -7.64 -33.97 -34.90
C SER A 473 -6.16 -33.68 -34.64
N LEU A 474 -5.38 -34.74 -34.36
CA LEU A 474 -3.92 -34.65 -34.26
C LEU A 474 -3.27 -34.14 -35.56
N LYS A 475 -3.87 -34.42 -36.73
CA LYS A 475 -3.39 -33.92 -38.03
C LYS A 475 -3.49 -32.39 -38.10
N GLU A 476 -4.61 -31.82 -37.66
CA GLU A 476 -4.82 -30.36 -37.63
C GLU A 476 -3.86 -29.68 -36.66
N TYR A 477 -3.61 -30.30 -35.50
CA TYR A 477 -2.60 -29.83 -34.55
C TYR A 477 -1.18 -29.83 -35.14
N ILE A 478 -0.78 -30.91 -35.83
CA ILE A 478 0.53 -31.02 -36.49
C ILE A 478 0.67 -30.00 -37.63
N LEU A 479 -0.40 -29.77 -38.41
CA LEU A 479 -0.41 -28.74 -39.46
C LEU A 479 -0.19 -27.35 -38.85
N SER A 480 -0.97 -26.98 -37.83
CA SER A 480 -0.82 -25.70 -37.13
C SER A 480 0.57 -25.52 -36.50
N LEU A 481 1.13 -26.56 -35.86
CA LEU A 481 2.53 -26.57 -35.40
C LEU A 481 3.50 -26.27 -36.55
N SER A 482 3.35 -26.97 -37.68
CA SER A 482 4.23 -26.86 -38.84
C SER A 482 4.17 -25.47 -39.46
N ASP A 483 2.97 -24.92 -39.64
CA ASP A 483 2.76 -23.57 -40.16
C ASP A 483 3.42 -22.51 -39.26
N ILE A 484 3.25 -22.61 -37.93
CA ILE A 484 3.87 -21.68 -36.97
C ILE A 484 5.40 -21.80 -36.96
N ILE A 485 5.96 -23.01 -37.12
CA ILE A 485 7.42 -23.19 -37.22
C ILE A 485 7.93 -22.55 -38.53
N LEU A 486 7.29 -22.83 -39.67
CA LEU A 486 7.65 -22.27 -40.97
C LEU A 486 7.53 -20.73 -40.99
N GLU A 487 6.50 -20.16 -40.36
CA GLU A 487 6.37 -18.72 -40.14
C GLU A 487 7.54 -18.16 -39.30
N ASN A 488 7.89 -18.83 -38.20
CA ASN A 488 8.93 -18.36 -37.30
C ASN A 488 10.33 -18.43 -37.93
N ASP A 489 10.60 -19.39 -38.80
CA ASP A 489 11.89 -19.52 -39.50
C ASP A 489 12.01 -18.61 -40.74
N GLY A 490 11.00 -17.78 -41.02
CA GLY A 490 10.99 -16.85 -42.16
C GLY A 490 10.69 -17.53 -43.50
N LEU A 491 10.33 -18.81 -43.48
CA LEU A 491 9.93 -19.60 -44.65
C LEU A 491 8.47 -19.35 -45.06
N SER A 492 7.81 -18.34 -44.51
CA SER A 492 6.44 -17.93 -44.85
C SER A 492 6.22 -17.72 -46.36
N ASN A 493 7.27 -17.28 -47.06
CA ASN A 493 7.28 -17.00 -48.50
C ASN A 493 7.77 -18.18 -49.39
N SER A 494 8.02 -19.36 -48.82
CA SER A 494 8.38 -20.54 -49.63
C SER A 494 7.21 -21.03 -50.48
N ASN A 495 7.51 -21.64 -51.63
CA ASN A 495 6.51 -22.23 -52.52
C ASN A 495 5.70 -23.30 -51.78
N SER A 496 4.41 -23.46 -52.10
CA SER A 496 3.53 -24.41 -51.40
C SER A 496 4.08 -25.85 -51.38
N LEU A 497 4.77 -26.24 -52.45
CA LEU A 497 5.48 -27.52 -52.59
C LEU A 497 6.53 -27.77 -51.50
N GLU A 498 7.28 -26.76 -51.06
CA GLU A 498 8.26 -26.92 -49.98
C GLU A 498 7.56 -27.09 -48.63
N LYS A 499 6.46 -26.37 -48.39
CA LYS A 499 5.64 -26.53 -47.17
C LYS A 499 5.01 -27.91 -47.11
N ASP A 500 4.39 -28.37 -48.21
CA ASP A 500 3.81 -29.71 -48.32
C ASP A 500 4.86 -30.81 -48.11
N TYR A 501 6.08 -30.63 -48.64
CA TYR A 501 7.19 -31.55 -48.44
C TYR A 501 7.66 -31.60 -46.98
N THR A 502 7.85 -30.44 -46.33
CA THR A 502 8.22 -30.38 -44.90
C THR A 502 7.13 -30.99 -44.02
N ILE A 503 5.85 -30.72 -44.30
CA ILE A 503 4.70 -31.31 -43.61
C ILE A 503 4.69 -32.85 -43.78
N GLN A 504 4.96 -33.37 -44.98
CA GLN A 504 5.09 -34.81 -45.20
C GLN A 504 6.26 -35.42 -44.42
N GLN A 505 7.45 -34.79 -44.44
CA GLN A 505 8.59 -35.25 -43.65
C GLN A 505 8.26 -35.32 -42.16
N LEU A 506 7.79 -34.22 -41.56
CA LEU A 506 7.42 -34.16 -40.14
C LEU A 506 6.34 -35.20 -39.78
N THR A 507 5.31 -35.35 -40.62
CA THR A 507 4.25 -36.35 -40.41
C THR A 507 4.78 -37.79 -40.47
N SER A 508 5.72 -38.07 -41.39
CA SER A 508 6.31 -39.40 -41.54
C SER A 508 7.26 -39.75 -40.40
N GLU A 509 8.06 -38.78 -39.92
CA GLU A 509 8.94 -38.97 -38.77
C GLU A 509 8.17 -39.12 -37.45
N LEU A 510 7.07 -38.39 -37.28
CA LEU A 510 6.22 -38.51 -36.10
C LEU A 510 5.57 -39.91 -36.04
N LYS A 511 5.05 -40.43 -37.17
CA LYS A 511 4.55 -41.82 -37.27
C LYS A 511 5.64 -42.86 -36.98
N ARG A 512 6.88 -42.61 -37.43
CA ARG A 512 8.04 -43.48 -37.12
C ARG A 512 8.28 -43.52 -35.61
N LYS A 513 8.29 -42.36 -34.94
CA LYS A 513 8.50 -42.24 -33.50
C LYS A 513 7.35 -42.81 -32.68
N GLU A 514 6.10 -42.65 -33.11
CA GLU A 514 4.94 -43.33 -32.50
C GLU A 514 5.08 -44.86 -32.56
N SER A 515 5.55 -45.39 -33.69
CA SER A 515 5.77 -46.83 -33.88
C SER A 515 6.89 -47.35 -32.97
N GLU A 516 7.99 -46.61 -32.86
CA GLU A 516 9.12 -46.90 -31.96
C GLU A 516 8.71 -46.86 -30.48
N ILE A 517 7.90 -45.88 -30.05
CA ILE A 517 7.35 -45.78 -28.69
C ILE A 517 6.39 -46.94 -28.40
N LYS A 518 5.57 -47.34 -29.37
CA LYS A 518 4.69 -48.50 -29.23
C LYS A 518 5.49 -49.79 -29.06
N GLU A 519 6.50 -50.01 -29.91
CA GLU A 519 7.39 -51.17 -29.83
C GLU A 519 8.16 -51.22 -28.49
N LEU A 520 8.57 -50.07 -27.95
CA LEU A 520 9.17 -49.97 -26.62
C LEU A 520 8.19 -50.31 -25.48
N ARG A 521 6.91 -49.89 -25.57
CA ARG A 521 5.87 -50.30 -24.59
C ARG A 521 5.58 -51.79 -24.65
N ASP A 522 5.51 -52.35 -25.86
CA ASP A 522 5.27 -53.78 -26.06
C ASP A 522 6.45 -54.61 -25.51
N LYS A 523 7.69 -54.08 -25.59
CA LYS A 523 8.90 -54.67 -24.96
C LYS A 523 9.00 -54.48 -23.45
N MET A 524 8.48 -53.39 -22.89
CA MET A 524 8.53 -53.10 -21.44
C MET A 524 7.35 -53.68 -20.64
N SER A 525 6.32 -54.23 -21.29
CA SER A 525 5.16 -54.79 -20.61
C SER A 525 5.52 -56.15 -19.98
N PRO A 526 5.51 -56.33 -18.65
CA PRO A 526 5.89 -57.60 -18.05
C PRO A 526 4.89 -58.70 -18.44
N SER A 527 5.41 -59.80 -18.96
CA SER A 527 4.63 -60.99 -19.30
C SER A 527 3.82 -61.45 -18.09
N ARG A 528 2.49 -61.41 -18.19
CA ARG A 528 1.56 -61.92 -17.17
C ARG A 528 1.78 -63.43 -16.98
N LEU A 529 2.60 -63.80 -16.01
CA LEU A 529 2.64 -65.18 -15.49
C LEU A 529 1.58 -65.35 -14.42
N SER A 530 0.66 -66.28 -14.69
CA SER A 530 -0.43 -66.67 -13.82
C SER A 530 0.08 -67.18 -12.47
N ARG A 531 -0.28 -66.52 -11.37
CA ARG A 531 -0.27 -67.15 -10.04
C ARG A 531 -1.49 -66.77 -9.23
N SER A 532 -2.36 -67.76 -9.04
CA SER A 532 -3.35 -67.78 -7.98
C SER A 532 -2.62 -67.89 -6.64
N ALA A 533 -2.90 -66.97 -5.72
CA ALA A 533 -2.75 -67.17 -4.29
C ALA A 533 -3.69 -66.20 -3.56
N VAL A 534 -4.58 -66.77 -2.75
CA VAL A 534 -5.43 -66.04 -1.80
C VAL A 534 -4.54 -65.36 -0.76
N LEU A 535 -4.83 -64.09 -0.43
CA LEU A 535 -4.66 -63.58 0.94
C LEU A 535 -5.61 -62.42 1.20
N THR A 536 -6.46 -62.59 2.20
CA THR A 536 -7.42 -61.60 2.70
C THR A 536 -6.73 -60.55 3.57
N ALA A 537 -7.10 -59.28 3.41
CA ALA A 537 -6.76 -58.20 4.34
C ALA A 537 -7.99 -57.27 4.51
N PRO A 538 -8.16 -56.62 5.67
CA PRO A 538 -9.51 -56.28 6.17
C PRO A 538 -10.03 -54.90 5.75
N ASN A 539 -11.36 -54.81 5.69
CA ASN A 539 -12.11 -53.56 5.64
C ASN A 539 -11.91 -52.77 6.94
N TYR A 540 -11.40 -51.54 6.85
CA TYR A 540 -11.53 -50.55 7.91
C TYR A 540 -12.69 -49.61 7.59
N ASN A 541 -13.84 -49.87 8.20
CA ASN A 541 -14.91 -48.88 8.32
C ASN A 541 -14.52 -47.86 9.39
N SER A 542 -14.60 -46.57 9.08
CA SER A 542 -14.59 -45.52 10.10
C SER A 542 -16.00 -45.38 10.71
N PRO A 543 -16.20 -45.54 12.02
CA PRO A 543 -17.30 -44.88 12.72
C PRO A 543 -16.99 -43.36 12.73
N GLY A 544 -17.93 -42.45 12.93
CA GLY A 544 -19.27 -42.56 13.46
C GLY A 544 -19.53 -41.23 14.15
N LEU A 545 -20.51 -40.46 13.66
CA LEU A 545 -20.90 -39.21 14.31
C LEU A 545 -21.69 -39.58 15.57
N ASP A 546 -21.20 -39.17 16.73
CA ASP A 546 -22.05 -38.94 17.89
C ASP A 546 -21.96 -37.47 18.31
N LYS A 547 -23.14 -36.93 18.62
CA LYS A 547 -23.33 -35.65 19.30
C LYS A 547 -23.32 -35.94 20.79
N ASP A 548 -22.95 -34.96 21.61
CA ASP A 548 -23.62 -34.74 22.89
C ASP A 548 -23.60 -33.25 23.23
N GLU A 549 -24.76 -32.76 23.69
CA GLU A 549 -24.92 -31.55 24.49
C GLU A 549 -24.64 -31.96 25.96
N GLU A 550 -24.24 -31.11 26.91
CA GLU A 550 -24.98 -30.00 27.52
C GLU A 550 -24.06 -29.20 28.49
N SER A 551 -24.44 -27.94 28.82
CA SER A 551 -24.32 -27.19 30.13
C SER A 551 -23.11 -27.40 31.09
N GLU A 552 -22.62 -26.48 31.96
CA GLU A 552 -22.81 -25.06 32.35
C GLU A 552 -21.55 -24.66 33.21
N SER A 553 -21.22 -23.44 33.65
CA SER A 553 -21.81 -22.09 33.59
C SER A 553 -20.74 -20.98 33.80
N ASN A 554 -21.17 -19.71 33.77
CA ASN A 554 -20.67 -18.53 34.52
C ASN A 554 -19.26 -18.51 35.15
N LEU A 555 -18.45 -17.51 34.79
CA LEU A 555 -18.13 -16.38 35.70
C LEU A 555 -17.37 -15.21 35.03
N PHE A 556 -17.66 -14.00 35.51
CA PHE A 556 -16.98 -12.74 35.18
C PHE A 556 -15.48 -12.74 35.53
N VAL A 557 -14.63 -12.14 34.69
CA VAL A 557 -13.67 -11.07 35.10
C VAL A 557 -13.42 -10.11 33.93
N THR A 558 -13.58 -8.80 34.15
CA THR A 558 -13.05 -7.75 33.27
C THR A 558 -11.67 -7.28 33.75
N PRO A 559 -10.64 -7.20 32.89
CA PRO A 559 -9.40 -6.51 33.24
C PRO A 559 -9.55 -5.00 33.05
N LYS A 560 -9.47 -4.25 34.15
CA LYS A 560 -9.19 -2.80 34.12
C LYS A 560 -7.68 -2.55 34.00
N SER A 561 -7.33 -1.27 33.79
CA SER A 561 -5.99 -0.65 33.94
C SER A 561 -5.09 -0.71 32.69
N LYS A 562 -4.20 0.27 32.41
CA LYS A 562 -3.73 1.42 33.21
C LYS A 562 -3.68 2.71 32.38
N THR A 563 -4.09 3.83 32.96
CA THR A 563 -3.64 5.18 32.54
C THR A 563 -2.20 5.39 33.01
N VAL A 564 -1.28 5.60 32.08
CA VAL A 564 0.10 6.02 32.38
C VAL A 564 0.11 7.54 32.43
N LYS A 565 0.49 8.13 33.57
CA LYS A 565 0.79 9.56 33.68
C LYS A 565 2.17 9.82 33.09
N MET A 566 2.27 10.63 32.04
CA MET A 566 3.54 11.23 31.66
C MET A 566 3.92 12.31 32.68
N HIS A 567 5.15 12.28 33.18
CA HIS A 567 5.76 13.39 33.87
C HIS A 567 6.50 14.27 32.86
N THR A 568 6.00 15.49 32.62
CA THR A 568 6.73 16.53 31.91
C THR A 568 7.49 17.39 32.91
N SER A 569 8.81 17.21 32.98
CA SER A 569 9.71 18.16 33.63
C SER A 569 10.04 19.28 32.64
N MET A 570 9.52 20.48 32.87
CA MET A 570 9.96 21.69 32.14
C MET A 570 11.17 22.28 32.85
N ASP A 571 12.32 22.27 32.17
CA ASP A 571 13.42 23.19 32.50
C ASP A 571 13.20 24.52 31.78
N SER A 572 13.10 25.60 32.54
CA SER A 572 12.81 26.94 32.05
C SER A 572 14.07 27.76 31.84
N SER A 573 14.45 27.98 30.57
CA SER A 573 15.09 29.22 30.10
C SER A 573 15.46 29.16 28.61
N SER A 574 14.63 29.76 27.75
CA SER A 574 15.13 30.35 26.51
C SER A 574 14.27 31.55 26.10
N THR A 575 14.92 32.68 25.88
CA THR A 575 14.28 33.91 25.40
C THR A 575 13.90 33.75 23.92
N ILE A 576 12.60 33.81 23.62
CA ILE A 576 12.09 33.63 22.27
C ILE A 576 12.35 34.91 21.44
N SER A 577 13.23 34.78 20.44
CA SER A 577 13.49 35.82 19.44
C SER A 577 12.49 35.72 18.28
N THR A 578 11.66 36.76 18.10
CA THR A 578 10.54 36.79 17.13
C THR A 578 10.94 36.82 15.66
N ASP A 579 12.19 37.20 15.36
CA ASP A 579 12.58 37.66 14.02
C ASP A 579 12.80 36.55 12.98
N ASN A 580 12.77 35.27 13.37
CA ASN A 580 13.01 34.14 12.46
C ASN A 580 11.75 33.58 11.76
N LEU A 581 10.55 34.07 12.09
CA LEU A 581 9.28 33.49 11.61
C LEU A 581 8.89 33.80 10.15
N PHE A 582 9.64 34.66 9.43
CA PHE A 582 9.20 35.19 8.12
C PHE A 582 10.27 35.16 7.03
N LYS A 583 10.59 33.96 6.51
CA LYS A 583 11.35 33.81 5.25
C LYS A 583 10.42 33.59 4.03
N SER A 584 10.45 34.56 3.11
CA SER A 584 10.16 34.47 1.66
C SER A 584 9.07 33.48 1.19
N ARG A 585 7.83 33.96 1.03
CA ARG A 585 6.67 33.19 0.57
C ARG A 585 6.64 32.94 -0.96
N ARG A 586 6.96 31.72 -1.43
CA ARG A 586 6.38 31.18 -2.69
C ARG A 586 4.93 30.71 -2.46
N SER A 587 4.69 30.06 -1.33
CA SER A 587 3.37 29.58 -0.86
C SER A 587 2.28 30.66 -0.80
N GLY A 588 2.66 31.92 -0.65
CA GLY A 588 1.74 33.07 -0.67
C GLY A 588 1.04 33.26 -2.01
N GLN A 589 1.70 33.00 -3.14
CA GLN A 589 1.08 33.15 -4.47
C GLN A 589 -0.02 32.11 -4.71
N ALA A 590 0.17 30.87 -4.26
CA ALA A 590 -0.86 29.84 -4.29
C ALA A 590 -2.06 30.20 -3.41
N LEU A 591 -1.80 30.72 -2.20
CA LEU A 591 -2.85 31.16 -1.28
C LEU A 591 -3.65 32.35 -1.85
N THR A 592 -2.97 33.36 -2.42
CA THR A 592 -3.63 34.50 -3.08
C THR A 592 -4.43 34.04 -4.31
N SER A 593 -3.91 33.10 -5.10
CA SER A 593 -4.62 32.52 -6.24
C SER A 593 -5.88 31.75 -5.82
N LEU A 594 -5.80 30.99 -4.73
CA LEU A 594 -6.95 30.29 -4.15
C LEU A 594 -8.00 31.27 -3.62
N ILE A 595 -7.59 32.29 -2.85
CA ILE A 595 -8.49 33.34 -2.33
C ILE A 595 -9.18 34.08 -3.49
N ALA A 596 -8.44 34.48 -4.52
CA ALA A 596 -9.01 35.15 -5.69
C ALA A 596 -10.02 34.26 -6.44
N LYS A 597 -9.70 32.96 -6.60
CA LYS A 597 -10.60 31.98 -7.23
C LYS A 597 -11.88 31.75 -6.42
N LEU A 598 -11.78 31.72 -5.09
CA LEU A 598 -12.94 31.63 -4.19
C LEU A 598 -13.81 32.88 -4.23
N GLN A 599 -13.19 34.07 -4.19
CA GLN A 599 -13.90 35.34 -4.33
C GLN A 599 -14.62 35.45 -5.68
N SER A 600 -14.04 34.93 -6.77
CA SER A 600 -14.68 34.89 -8.10
C SER A 600 -15.89 33.96 -8.21
N ARG A 601 -16.04 33.00 -7.28
CA ARG A 601 -17.13 32.01 -7.24
C ARG A 601 -18.26 32.36 -6.28
N SER A 602 -18.07 33.34 -5.41
CA SER A 602 -19.16 33.81 -4.54
C SER A 602 -20.29 34.36 -5.41
N PRO A 603 -21.53 33.84 -5.31
CA PRO A 603 -22.64 34.41 -6.05
C PRO A 603 -22.83 35.85 -5.58
N ARG A 604 -22.83 36.80 -6.52
CA ARG A 604 -23.21 38.18 -6.21
C ARG A 604 -24.63 38.15 -5.67
N SER A 605 -24.78 38.34 -4.37
CA SER A 605 -26.07 38.53 -3.71
C SER A 605 -26.63 39.89 -4.15
N SER A 606 -27.45 39.86 -5.21
CA SER A 606 -28.37 40.91 -5.61
C SER A 606 -29.70 40.75 -4.90
#